data_AF-A0A5M3XHQ2-F1
#
_entry.id   AF-A0A5M3XHQ2-F1
#
_cell.length_a   1.000
_cell.length_b   1.000
_cell.length_c   1.000
_cell.angle_alpha   90.00
_cell.angle_beta   90.00
_cell.angle_gamma   90.00
#
_symmetry.space_group_name_H-M   'P 1'
#
loop_
_entity.id
_entity.type
_entity.pdbx_description
1 polymer ?
#
loop_
_entity_poly.entity_id
_entity_poly.type
_entity_poly.pdbx_seq_one_letter_code
_entity_poly.pdbx_strand_id
1 'polypeptide(L)' 'MSTEIPTTQKTWRPTNKWWAMLVTASGAVAVNWINAGEFDKQIAIALVGVVVQAVATYLLPNQDTPGGVPVKRVR' A
#
# COMPACT_ATOMS: atom_id res chain seq x y z
N MET A 1 3.94 -40.70 0.47
CA MET A 1 4.54 -39.45 1.01
C MET A 1 3.96 -38.32 0.18
N SER A 2 2.83 -37.77 0.64
CA SER A 2 2.04 -36.80 -0.13
C SER A 2 2.53 -35.40 0.21
N THR A 3 3.10 -34.70 -0.77
CA THR A 3 3.54 -33.31 -0.63
C THR A 3 2.33 -32.40 -0.77
N GLU A 4 1.64 -32.13 0.33
CA GLU A 4 0.62 -31.08 0.35
C GLU A 4 1.32 -29.72 0.18
N ILE A 5 1.07 -29.05 -0.95
CA ILE A 5 1.51 -27.67 -1.16
C ILE A 5 0.59 -26.80 -0.30
N PRO A 6 1.10 -26.11 0.74
CA PRO A 6 0.26 -25.26 1.57
C PRO A 6 -0.31 -24.14 0.71
N THR A 7 -1.62 -24.20 0.44
CA THR A 7 -2.34 -23.16 -0.30
C THR A 7 -2.44 -21.93 0.59
N THR A 8 -1.49 -21.02 0.48
CA THR A 8 -1.55 -19.75 1.20
C THR A 8 -2.75 -18.97 0.67
N GLN A 9 -3.80 -18.86 1.49
CA GLN A 9 -5.05 -18.20 1.10
C GLN A 9 -4.77 -16.72 0.82
N LYS A 10 -4.94 -16.31 -0.44
CA LYS A 10 -4.74 -14.91 -0.86
C LYS A 10 -5.76 -14.03 -0.15
N THR A 11 -5.29 -13.23 0.81
CA THR A 11 -6.13 -12.29 1.54
C THR A 11 -6.32 -11.02 0.71
N TRP A 12 -7.57 -10.57 0.57
CA TRP A 12 -7.94 -9.35 -0.16
C TRP A 12 -7.72 -8.05 0.64
N ARG A 13 -7.31 -8.16 1.90
CA ARG A 13 -7.05 -7.00 2.76
C ARG A 13 -5.77 -6.29 2.31
N PRO A 14 -5.76 -4.95 2.30
CA PRO A 14 -4.54 -4.19 2.05
C PRO A 14 -3.44 -4.53 3.07
N THR A 15 -2.18 -4.51 2.62
CA THR A 15 -1.03 -4.78 3.49
C THR A 15 -0.67 -3.56 4.34
N ASN A 16 0.13 -3.75 5.39
CA ASN A 16 0.65 -2.62 6.19
C ASN A 16 1.47 -1.64 5.34
N LYS A 17 2.19 -2.12 4.31
CA LYS A 17 2.90 -1.26 3.36
C LYS A 17 1.95 -0.40 2.54
N TRP A 18 0.82 -0.99 2.13
CA TRP A 18 -0.21 -0.25 1.40
C TRP A 18 -0.76 0.90 2.24
N TRP A 19 -1.07 0.64 3.50
CA TRP A 19 -1.51 1.68 4.44
C TRP A 19 -0.44 2.74 4.68
N ALA A 20 0.82 2.35 4.86
CA ALA A 20 1.92 3.31 5.00
C ALA A 20 2.01 4.26 3.79
N MET A 21 1.94 3.71 2.58
CA MET A 21 1.97 4.51 1.34
C MET A 21 0.75 5.44 1.22
N LEU A 22 -0.45 4.95 1.55
CA LEU A 22 -1.66 5.77 1.52
C LEU A 22 -1.59 6.95 2.51
N VAL A 23 -1.13 6.69 3.73
CA VAL A 23 -0.98 7.73 4.77
C VAL A 23 0.04 8.78 4.33
N THR A 24 1.20 8.37 3.81
CA THR A 24 2.22 9.30 3.31
C THR A 24 1.69 10.17 2.18
N ALA A 25 1.02 9.57 1.19
CA ALA A 25 0.47 10.29 0.05
C ALA A 25 -0.65 11.26 0.47
N SER A 26 -1.51 10.84 1.41
CA SER A 26 -2.58 11.70 1.95
C SER A 26 -2.02 12.87 2.75
N GLY A 27 -0.96 12.64 3.54
CA GLY A 27 -0.25 13.69 4.26
C GLY A 27 0.34 14.74 3.33
N ALA A 28 0.94 14.33 2.22
CA ALA A 28 1.47 15.26 1.22
C ALA A 28 0.38 16.15 0.60
N VAL A 29 -0.80 15.58 0.28
CA VAL A 29 -1.93 16.37 -0.21
C VAL A 29 -2.45 17.34 0.85
N ALA A 30 -2.55 16.91 2.10
CA ALA A 30 -3.00 17.77 3.19
C ALA A 30 -2.05 18.95 3.40
N VAL A 31 -0.73 18.72 3.37
CA VAL A 31 0.28 19.79 3.45
C VAL A 31 0.13 20.76 2.28
N ASN A 32 -0.07 20.24 1.07
CA ASN A 32 -0.24 21.08 -0.11
C ASN A 32 -1.51 21.94 -0.01
N TRP A 33 -2.62 21.37 0.47
CA TRP A 33 -3.86 22.11 0.66
C TRP A 33 -3.74 23.20 1.74
N ILE A 34 -3.09 22.89 2.86
CA ILE A 34 -2.82 23.89 3.92
C ILE A 34 -1.95 25.04 3.38
N ASN A 35 -0.96 24.73 2.54
CA ASN A 35 -0.08 25.74 1.95
C ASN A 35 -0.82 26.64 0.95
N ALA A 36 -1.61 26.04 0.06
CA ALA A 36 -2.38 26.79 -0.93
C ALA A 36 -3.49 27.66 -0.31
N GLY A 37 -4.08 27.22 0.81
CA GLY A 37 -5.16 27.94 1.50
C GLY A 37 -6.53 27.88 0.80
N GLU A 38 -6.59 27.32 -0.40
CA GLU A 38 -7.81 27.07 -1.17
C GLU A 38 -7.75 25.70 -1.85
N PHE A 39 -8.91 25.17 -2.25
CA PHE A 39 -8.97 23.93 -3.03
C PHE A 39 -8.96 24.26 -4.52
N ASP A 40 -7.82 24.07 -5.17
CA ASP A 40 -7.60 24.42 -6.56
C ASP A 40 -7.47 23.18 -7.47
N LYS A 41 -7.24 23.42 -8.76
CA LYS A 41 -7.06 22.32 -9.73
C LYS A 41 -5.80 21.51 -9.45
N GLN A 42 -4.75 22.09 -8.86
CA GLN A 42 -3.51 21.37 -8.56
C GLN A 42 -3.73 20.35 -7.44
N ILE A 43 -4.49 20.71 -6.40
CA ILE A 43 -4.86 19.80 -5.32
C ILE A 43 -5.78 18.69 -5.83
N ALA A 44 -6.73 19.01 -6.72
CA ALA A 44 -7.56 18.00 -7.36
C ALA A 44 -6.73 16.98 -8.17
N ILE A 45 -5.73 17.45 -8.94
CA ILE A 45 -4.79 16.57 -9.66
C ILE A 45 -3.97 15.72 -8.69
N ALA A 46 -3.49 16.32 -7.59
CA ALA A 46 -2.74 15.59 -6.57
C ALA A 46 -3.57 14.46 -5.94
N LEU A 47 -4.86 14.69 -5.68
CA LEU A 47 -5.80 13.66 -5.21
C LEU A 47 -5.97 12.52 -6.21
N VAL A 48 -6.08 12.83 -7.51
CA VAL A 48 -6.10 11.78 -8.55
C VAL A 48 -4.80 10.97 -8.51
N GLY A 49 -3.66 11.64 -8.32
CA GLY A 49 -2.37 11.00 -8.10
C GLY A 49 -2.37 10.03 -6.91
N VAL A 50 -2.94 10.44 -5.77
CA VAL A 50 -3.09 9.56 -4.58
C VAL A 50 -3.91 8.32 -4.91
N VAL A 51 -5.02 8.47 -5.64
CA VAL A 51 -5.87 7.32 -6.02
C VAL A 51 -5.12 6.36 -6.95
N VAL A 52 -4.45 6.89 -7.99
CA VAL A 52 -3.66 6.07 -8.91
C VAL A 52 -2.54 5.34 -8.18
N GLN A 53 -1.83 6.03 -7.29
CA GLN A 53 -0.79 5.44 -6.45
C GLN A 53 -1.36 4.35 -5.53
N ALA A 54 -2.50 4.58 -4.89
CA ALA A 54 -3.14 3.61 -4.01
C ALA A 54 -3.53 2.34 -4.77
N VAL A 55 -4.10 2.49 -5.97
CA VAL A 55 -4.47 1.35 -6.84
C VAL A 55 -3.23 0.61 -7.31
N ALA A 56 -2.22 1.32 -7.83
CA ALA A 56 -0.98 0.71 -8.29
C ALA A 56 -0.30 -0.08 -7.15
N THR A 57 -0.17 0.53 -5.97
CA THR A 57 0.46 -0.10 -4.80
C THR A 57 -0.35 -1.28 -4.27
N TYR A 58 -1.68 -1.27 -4.44
CA TYR A 58 -2.54 -2.41 -4.08
C TYR A 58 -2.32 -3.61 -5.00
N LEU A 59 -2.16 -3.34 -6.30
CA LEU A 59 -1.98 -4.36 -7.33
C LEU A 59 -0.55 -4.91 -7.38
N LEU A 60 0.44 -4.15 -6.91
CA LEU A 60 1.81 -4.62 -6.83
C LEU A 60 1.88 -5.84 -5.87
N PRO A 61 2.21 -7.04 -6.38
CA PRO A 61 2.43 -8.19 -5.51
C PRO A 61 3.59 -7.86 -4.58
N ASN A 62 3.46 -8.30 -3.34
CA ASN A 62 4.48 -8.10 -2.32
C ASN A 62 5.64 -9.07 -2.62
N GLN A 63 6.41 -8.79 -3.69
CA GLN A 63 7.62 -9.52 -4.02
C GLN A 63 8.61 -9.22 -2.90
N ASP A 64 8.98 -10.27 -2.16
CA ASP A 64 10.05 -10.24 -1.17
C ASP A 64 9.97 -9.16 -0.09
N THR A 65 8.84 -9.10 0.62
CA THR A 65 9.01 -8.95 2.07
C THR A 65 8.87 -10.31 2.70
N PRO A 66 9.98 -10.92 3.18
CA PRO A 66 9.87 -11.64 4.43
C PRO A 66 9.21 -10.63 5.36
N GLY A 67 7.90 -10.82 5.61
CA GLY A 67 7.27 -10.10 6.70
C GLY A 67 8.18 -10.30 7.91
N GLY A 68 8.31 -9.33 8.80
CA GLY A 68 9.02 -9.48 10.07
C GLY A 68 8.47 -10.58 10.99
N VAL A 69 7.77 -11.58 10.44
CA VAL A 69 7.47 -12.87 11.01
C VAL A 69 8.64 -13.80 10.67
N PRO A 70 9.41 -14.27 11.66
CA PRO A 70 10.36 -15.34 11.44
C PRO A 70 9.59 -16.53 10.86
N VAL A 71 9.86 -16.86 9.59
CA VAL A 71 9.47 -18.17 9.06
C VAL A 71 10.33 -19.14 9.84
N LYS A 72 9.78 -19.76 10.89
CA LYS A 72 10.45 -20.84 11.62
C LYS A 72 10.99 -21.79 10.55
N ARG A 73 12.32 -21.89 10.44
CA ARG A 73 12.96 -22.99 9.71
C ARG A 73 12.49 -24.25 10.41
N VAL A 74 11.57 -24.96 9.78
CA VAL A 74 11.27 -26.34 10.14
C VAL A 74 12.53 -27.13 9.78
N ARG A 75 13.10 -27.78 10.79
CA ARG A 75 14.27 -28.65 10.66
C ARG A 75 13.81 -30.01 10.18
#